data_AF-A0A2H0DI32-F1
#
_entry.id   AF-A0A2H0DI32-F1
#
_cell.length_a   1.000
_cell.length_b   1.000
_cell.length_c   1.000
_cell.angle_alpha   90.00
_cell.angle_beta   90.00
_cell.angle_gamma   90.00
#
_symmetry.space_group_name_H-M   'P 1'
#
loop_
_entity.id
_entity.type
_entity.pdbx_description
1 polymer ?
#
loop_
_entity_poly.entity_id
_entity_poly.type
_entity_poly.pdbx_seq_one_letter_code
_entity_poly.pdbx_strand_id
1 'polypeptide(L)'
;MLRVRARIRRGLTAALLAALAAGAPAAAENGFRIDPPKMEQGQLLNLSLIEALATIKEEKLSGVFAFIAEADSSLAFANLLLADSKSRDRFLKACERMHTAAGAISRWDKQVILLLVGMNSQREFPPGIQPMSEKQRTRINKLALIPGVAIEELRNRMATRGKR
;
A
#
# COMPACT_ATOMS: atom_id res chain seq x y z
N MET A 1 58.62 42.85 -1.33
CA MET A 1 57.29 43.49 -1.18
C MET A 1 56.81 43.96 -2.55
N LEU A 2 55.84 43.29 -3.17
CA LEU A 2 55.14 43.83 -4.34
C LEU A 2 53.65 43.54 -4.24
N ARG A 3 52.85 44.61 -4.25
CA ARG A 3 51.38 44.57 -4.28
C ARG A 3 50.91 44.43 -5.73
N VAL A 4 50.13 43.37 -5.96
CA VAL A 4 48.82 43.33 -6.63
C VAL A 4 48.46 44.51 -7.55
N ARG A 5 48.10 44.24 -8.81
CA ARG A 5 46.86 44.76 -9.43
C ARG A 5 46.29 43.79 -10.48
N ALA A 6 45.03 43.44 -10.25
CA ALA A 6 44.16 42.61 -11.08
C ALA A 6 43.83 43.29 -12.42
N ARG A 7 43.80 42.51 -13.51
CA ARG A 7 43.18 42.90 -14.77
C ARG A 7 41.82 42.23 -14.94
N ILE A 8 40.90 43.09 -15.38
CA ILE A 8 39.46 42.92 -15.43
C ILE A 8 39.07 42.03 -16.62
N ARG A 9 38.11 41.16 -16.32
CA ARG A 9 37.36 40.25 -17.19
C ARG A 9 36.65 41.01 -18.31
N ARG A 10 36.80 40.58 -19.56
CA ARG A 10 35.82 40.78 -20.64
C ARG A 10 35.83 39.55 -21.54
N GLY A 11 34.65 39.02 -21.83
CA GLY A 11 34.44 38.04 -22.90
C GLY A 11 34.02 36.65 -22.43
N LEU A 12 32.81 36.50 -21.90
CA LEU A 12 32.12 35.20 -21.89
C LEU A 12 30.60 35.37 -21.69
N THR A 13 29.98 36.22 -22.51
CA THR A 13 28.52 36.47 -22.47
C THR A 13 27.92 36.48 -23.88
N ALA A 14 28.27 35.50 -24.71
CA ALA A 14 27.73 35.36 -26.06
C ALA A 14 27.63 33.91 -26.55
N ALA A 15 27.37 32.94 -25.67
CA ALA A 15 27.30 31.53 -26.05
C ALA A 15 26.16 30.74 -25.36
N LEU A 16 25.09 31.40 -24.91
CA LEU A 16 23.97 30.72 -24.22
C LEU A 16 22.57 31.03 -24.79
N LEU A 17 22.48 31.44 -26.06
CA LEU A 17 21.19 31.78 -26.69
C LEU A 17 20.90 31.11 -28.04
N ALA A 18 21.60 30.01 -28.37
CA ALA A 18 21.41 29.29 -29.65
C ALA A 18 21.12 27.79 -29.52
N ALA A 19 20.76 27.30 -28.32
CA ALA A 19 20.51 25.87 -28.07
C ALA A 19 19.04 25.51 -27.76
N LEU A 20 18.08 26.41 -28.02
CA LEU A 20 16.67 26.20 -27.67
C LEU A 20 15.70 26.08 -28.85
N ALA A 21 16.19 25.87 -30.09
CA ALA A 21 15.35 25.93 -31.29
C ALA A 21 15.47 24.72 -32.24
N ALA A 22 15.86 23.54 -31.75
CA ALA A 22 15.83 22.32 -32.56
C ALA A 22 15.51 21.09 -31.69
N GLY A 23 14.22 20.76 -31.62
CA GLY A 23 13.76 19.57 -30.89
C GLY A 23 12.31 19.73 -30.42
N ALA A 24 11.39 20.03 -31.34
CA ALA A 24 9.97 19.82 -31.09
C ALA A 24 9.67 18.34 -31.28
N PRO A 25 9.43 17.53 -30.23
CA PRO A 25 8.68 16.30 -30.43
C PRO A 25 7.25 16.70 -30.77
N ALA A 26 6.70 16.04 -31.78
CA ALA A 26 5.29 16.17 -32.15
C ALA A 26 4.42 16.10 -30.90
N ALA A 27 3.51 17.06 -30.78
CA ALA A 27 2.43 17.02 -29.81
C ALA A 27 1.59 15.78 -30.14
N ALA A 28 1.89 14.66 -29.48
CA ALA A 28 0.96 13.56 -29.36
C ALA A 28 -0.29 14.13 -28.69
N GLU A 29 -1.41 14.04 -29.37
CA GLU A 29 -2.73 14.34 -28.85
C GLU A 29 -2.87 13.63 -27.50
N ASN A 30 -2.85 14.41 -26.40
CA ASN A 30 -3.33 13.97 -25.09
C ASN A 30 -4.86 13.88 -25.15
N GLY A 31 -5.36 13.03 -26.05
CA GLY A 31 -6.66 12.43 -25.87
C GLY A 31 -6.57 11.59 -24.61
N PHE A 32 -7.37 11.94 -23.61
CA PHE A 32 -7.65 11.10 -22.47
C PHE A 32 -8.26 9.79 -23.00
N ARG A 33 -7.40 8.85 -23.41
CA ARG A 33 -7.80 7.49 -23.70
C ARG A 33 -8.08 6.85 -22.36
N ILE A 34 -9.37 6.79 -22.03
CA ILE A 34 -9.87 5.79 -21.10
C ILE A 34 -9.63 4.46 -21.81
N ASP A 35 -8.49 3.83 -21.57
CA ASP A 35 -8.35 2.43 -21.91
C ASP A 35 -9.52 1.71 -21.21
N PRO A 36 -10.36 0.97 -21.96
CA PRO A 36 -11.44 0.20 -21.34
C PRO A 36 -10.80 -0.68 -20.26
N PRO A 37 -11.46 -0.87 -19.09
CA PRO A 37 -10.90 -1.69 -18.04
C PRO A 37 -10.56 -3.05 -18.66
N LYS A 38 -9.26 -3.35 -18.77
CA LYS A 38 -8.80 -4.69 -19.08
C LYS A 38 -9.29 -5.53 -17.91
N MET A 39 -10.43 -6.18 -18.11
CA MET A 39 -10.85 -7.27 -17.23
C MET A 39 -9.82 -8.36 -17.44
N GLU A 40 -8.73 -8.31 -16.68
CA GLU A 40 -7.79 -9.41 -16.52
C GLU A 40 -8.65 -10.62 -16.16
N GLN A 41 -8.73 -11.55 -17.11
CA GLN A 41 -9.62 -12.70 -17.04
C GLN A 41 -9.31 -13.49 -15.77
N GLY A 42 -10.24 -13.46 -14.81
CA GLY A 42 -10.25 -14.31 -13.62
C GLY A 42 -8.88 -14.47 -12.97
N GLN A 43 -8.32 -13.38 -12.42
CA GLN A 43 -7.15 -13.51 -11.55
C GLN A 43 -7.52 -14.42 -10.38
N LEU A 44 -6.69 -15.46 -10.17
CA LEU A 44 -6.81 -16.33 -9.01
C LEU A 44 -6.73 -15.46 -7.75
N LEU A 45 -7.82 -15.43 -6.97
CA LEU A 45 -7.87 -14.65 -5.74
C LEU A 45 -6.72 -15.07 -4.82
N ASN A 46 -5.96 -14.09 -4.35
CA ASN A 46 -4.89 -14.30 -3.40
C ASN A 46 -5.41 -15.08 -2.18
N LEU A 47 -4.75 -16.17 -1.82
CA LEU A 47 -5.22 -17.06 -0.75
C LEU A 47 -5.34 -16.34 0.60
N SER A 48 -4.45 -15.37 0.87
CA SER A 48 -4.53 -14.52 2.07
C SER A 48 -5.80 -13.69 2.10
N LEU A 49 -6.24 -13.17 0.95
CA LEU A 49 -7.48 -12.41 0.86
C LEU A 49 -8.71 -13.29 1.13
N ILE A 50 -8.74 -14.52 0.60
CA ILE A 50 -9.86 -15.45 0.85
C ILE A 50 -9.94 -15.77 2.35
N GLU A 51 -8.81 -16.10 2.98
CA GLU A 51 -8.74 -16.36 4.42
C GLU A 51 -9.14 -15.13 5.25
N ALA A 52 -8.73 -13.93 4.81
CA ALA A 52 -9.09 -12.69 5.46
C ALA A 52 -10.60 -12.38 5.36
N LEU A 53 -11.22 -12.59 4.20
CA LEU A 53 -12.66 -12.44 3.98
C LEU A 53 -13.48 -13.41 4.86
N ALA A 54 -13.07 -14.68 4.92
CA ALA A 54 -13.67 -15.65 5.83
C ALA A 54 -13.51 -15.25 7.31
N THR A 55 -12.33 -14.74 7.67
CA THR A 55 -12.05 -14.27 9.04
C THR A 55 -12.98 -13.14 9.47
N ILE A 56 -13.29 -12.21 8.56
CA ILE A 56 -14.19 -11.09 8.84
C ILE A 56 -15.67 -11.45 8.64
N LYS A 57 -16.00 -12.66 8.16
CA LYS A 57 -17.35 -13.14 7.83
C LYS A 57 -18.01 -12.39 6.66
N GLU A 58 -17.22 -12.06 5.64
CA GLU A 58 -17.66 -11.39 4.42
C GLU A 58 -17.28 -12.21 3.17
N GLU A 59 -17.43 -13.53 3.23
CA GLU A 59 -17.11 -14.48 2.14
C GLU A 59 -17.83 -14.12 0.84
N LYS A 60 -19.04 -13.55 0.95
CA LYS A 60 -19.85 -13.07 -0.18
C LYS A 60 -19.16 -11.97 -1.01
N LEU A 61 -18.19 -11.25 -0.43
CA LEU A 61 -17.44 -10.22 -1.15
C LEU A 61 -16.34 -10.79 -2.04
N SER A 62 -16.04 -12.09 -1.96
CA SER A 62 -15.07 -12.75 -2.84
C SER A 62 -15.36 -12.49 -4.33
N GLY A 63 -16.63 -12.52 -4.72
CA GLY A 63 -17.05 -12.19 -6.08
C GLY A 63 -16.76 -10.75 -6.49
N VAL A 64 -16.82 -9.79 -5.55
CA VAL A 64 -16.45 -8.39 -5.82
C VAL A 64 -14.94 -8.24 -5.96
N PHE A 65 -14.19 -8.87 -5.05
CA PHE A 65 -12.73 -8.85 -5.08
C PHE A 65 -12.14 -9.59 -6.29
N ALA A 66 -12.89 -10.48 -6.93
CA ALA A 66 -12.47 -11.15 -8.16
C ALA A 66 -12.30 -10.19 -9.35
N PHE A 67 -12.87 -8.98 -9.27
CA PHE A 67 -12.72 -7.92 -10.27
C PHE A 67 -11.65 -6.87 -9.90
N ILE A 68 -10.99 -7.04 -8.74
CA ILE A 68 -9.95 -6.13 -8.28
C ILE A 68 -8.61 -6.75 -8.63
N ALA A 69 -7.74 -5.98 -9.29
CA ALA A 69 -6.38 -6.43 -9.59
C ALA A 69 -5.67 -6.87 -8.31
N GLU A 70 -4.91 -7.97 -8.36
CA GLU A 70 -4.25 -8.53 -7.17
C GLU A 70 -3.37 -7.48 -6.45
N ALA A 71 -2.68 -6.62 -7.20
CA ALA A 71 -1.87 -5.54 -6.67
C ALA A 71 -2.67 -4.54 -5.79
N ASP A 72 -3.93 -4.32 -6.12
CA ASP A 72 -4.82 -3.38 -5.44
C ASP A 72 -5.69 -4.05 -4.35
N SER A 73 -5.66 -5.38 -4.27
CA SER A 73 -6.49 -6.17 -3.35
C SER A 73 -6.29 -5.77 -1.88
N SER A 74 -5.05 -5.50 -1.47
CA SER A 74 -4.72 -5.09 -0.10
C SER A 74 -5.28 -3.70 0.23
N LEU A 75 -5.27 -2.78 -0.73
CA LEU A 75 -5.85 -1.44 -0.60
C LEU A 75 -7.37 -1.48 -0.54
N ALA A 76 -8.00 -2.23 -1.44
CA ALA A 76 -9.45 -2.42 -1.43
C ALA A 76 -9.93 -3.04 -0.11
N PHE A 77 -9.19 -4.04 0.40
CA PHE A 77 -9.50 -4.66 1.68
C PHE A 77 -9.27 -3.70 2.86
N ALA A 78 -8.19 -2.92 2.85
CA ALA A 78 -7.97 -1.88 3.87
C ALA A 78 -9.11 -0.85 3.90
N ASN A 79 -9.62 -0.42 2.73
CA ASN A 79 -10.77 0.48 2.64
C ASN A 79 -12.05 -0.16 3.22
N LEU A 80 -12.29 -1.45 2.96
CA LEU A 80 -13.39 -2.19 3.60
C LEU A 80 -13.27 -2.18 5.13
N LEU A 81 -12.07 -2.45 5.66
CA LEU A 81 -11.83 -2.42 7.10
C LEU A 81 -11.90 -1.01 7.70
N LEU A 82 -11.59 0.03 6.93
CA LEU A 82 -11.75 1.40 7.38
C LEU A 82 -13.23 1.74 7.59
N ALA A 83 -14.09 1.32 6.64
CA ALA A 83 -15.53 1.54 6.67
C ALA A 83 -16.26 0.69 7.74
N ASP A 84 -15.86 -0.57 7.96
CA ASP A 84 -16.50 -1.44 8.96
C ASP A 84 -15.60 -1.74 10.17
N SER A 85 -15.90 -1.08 11.29
CA SER A 85 -15.22 -1.27 12.56
C SER A 85 -15.28 -2.70 13.10
N LYS A 86 -16.35 -3.47 12.82
CA LYS A 86 -16.49 -4.85 13.30
C LYS A 86 -15.58 -5.79 12.51
N SER A 87 -15.57 -5.68 11.19
CA SER A 87 -14.63 -6.42 10.33
C SER A 87 -13.19 -6.08 10.68
N ARG A 88 -12.87 -4.81 10.90
CA ARG A 88 -11.55 -4.37 11.38
C ARG A 88 -11.15 -5.07 12.68
N ASP A 89 -12.02 -5.09 13.67
CA ASP A 89 -11.70 -5.74 14.96
C ASP A 89 -11.46 -7.24 14.81
N ARG A 90 -12.26 -7.94 13.98
CA ARG A 90 -12.07 -9.37 13.68
C ARG A 90 -10.73 -9.63 12.99
N PHE A 91 -10.40 -8.83 11.98
CA PHE A 91 -9.15 -8.93 11.25
C PHE A 91 -7.93 -8.71 12.15
N LEU A 92 -7.93 -7.65 12.97
CA LEU A 92 -6.83 -7.37 13.89
C LEU A 92 -6.66 -8.48 14.94
N LYS A 93 -7.77 -9.03 15.47
CA LYS A 93 -7.71 -10.18 16.39
C LYS A 93 -7.12 -11.42 15.72
N ALA A 94 -7.42 -11.65 14.45
CA ALA A 94 -6.83 -12.76 13.72
C ALA A 94 -5.33 -12.57 13.52
N CYS A 95 -4.89 -11.38 13.13
CA CYS A 95 -3.46 -11.05 13.02
C CYS A 95 -2.72 -11.23 14.37
N GLU A 96 -3.33 -10.82 15.49
CA GLU A 96 -2.79 -11.03 16.84
C GLU A 96 -2.65 -12.51 17.20
N ARG A 97 -3.64 -13.33 16.82
CA ARG A 97 -3.57 -14.79 17.01
C ARG A 97 -2.50 -15.42 16.14
N MET A 98 -2.39 -15.03 14.88
CA MET A 98 -1.34 -15.50 13.97
C MET A 98 0.05 -15.13 14.50
N HIS A 99 0.23 -13.91 14.99
CA HIS A 99 1.47 -13.50 15.62
C HIS A 99 1.79 -14.31 16.88
N THR A 100 0.82 -14.50 17.78
CA THR A 100 1.01 -15.33 18.98
C THR A 100 1.42 -16.75 18.58
N ALA A 101 0.75 -17.34 17.59
CA ALA A 101 1.00 -18.69 17.13
C ALA A 101 2.33 -18.85 16.36
N ALA A 102 2.67 -17.94 15.45
CA ALA A 102 3.79 -18.11 14.50
C ALA A 102 4.95 -17.12 14.67
N GLY A 103 4.81 -16.13 15.55
CA GLY A 103 5.75 -15.01 15.70
C GLY A 103 5.74 -14.03 14.52
N ALA A 104 4.85 -14.20 13.56
CA ALA A 104 4.76 -13.42 12.33
C ALA A 104 3.31 -13.35 11.83
N ILE A 105 3.07 -12.51 10.84
CA ILE A 105 1.81 -12.45 10.07
C ILE A 105 2.11 -12.66 8.58
N SER A 106 1.08 -12.85 7.74
CA SER A 106 1.33 -12.95 6.30
C SER A 106 1.82 -11.61 5.74
N ARG A 107 2.61 -11.66 4.67
CA ARG A 107 3.10 -10.46 3.97
C ARG A 107 1.95 -9.61 3.43
N TRP A 108 0.88 -10.24 2.97
CA TRP A 108 -0.31 -9.54 2.48
C TRP A 108 -1.06 -8.86 3.63
N ASP A 109 -1.28 -9.53 4.77
CA ASP A 109 -1.91 -8.92 5.95
C ASP A 109 -1.07 -7.75 6.47
N LYS A 110 0.26 -7.88 6.42
CA LYS A 110 1.19 -6.81 6.77
C LYS A 110 0.97 -5.57 5.90
N GLN A 111 0.79 -5.74 4.59
CA GLN A 111 0.49 -4.63 3.68
C GLN A 111 -0.83 -3.96 4.06
N VAL A 112 -1.89 -4.74 4.33
CA VAL A 112 -3.18 -4.21 4.80
C VAL A 112 -3.00 -3.40 6.08
N ILE A 113 -2.26 -3.91 7.07
CA ILE A 113 -2.02 -3.20 8.34
C ILE A 113 -1.26 -1.89 8.11
N LEU A 114 -0.24 -1.88 7.26
CA LEU A 114 0.51 -0.66 6.93
C LEU A 114 -0.36 0.37 6.21
N LEU A 115 -1.26 -0.07 5.33
CA LEU A 115 -2.25 0.79 4.69
C LEU A 115 -3.21 1.41 5.72
N LEU A 116 -3.67 0.61 6.69
CA LEU A 116 -4.51 1.12 7.79
C LEU A 116 -3.79 2.14 8.67
N VAL A 117 -2.48 1.98 8.92
CA VAL A 117 -1.66 3.01 9.60
C VAL A 117 -1.69 4.30 8.79
N GLY A 118 -1.38 4.23 7.49
CA GLY A 118 -1.33 5.39 6.60
C GLY A 118 -2.68 6.11 6.49
N MET A 119 -3.77 5.36 6.33
CA MET A 119 -5.14 5.90 6.29
C MET A 119 -5.51 6.61 7.59
N ASN A 120 -5.11 6.04 8.74
CA ASN A 120 -5.40 6.64 10.03
C ASN A 120 -4.52 7.86 10.37
N SER A 121 -3.43 8.09 9.63
CA SER A 121 -2.59 9.30 9.75
C SER A 121 -3.18 10.51 9.02
N GLN A 122 -4.29 10.35 8.28
CA GLN A 122 -4.93 11.46 7.58
C GLN A 122 -5.66 12.39 8.56
N ARG A 123 -5.63 13.69 8.25
CA ARG A 123 -6.27 14.74 9.05
C ARG A 123 -7.79 14.74 8.89
N GLU A 124 -8.26 14.32 7.71
CA GLU A 124 -9.66 14.33 7.31
C GLU A 124 -10.07 12.93 6.85
N PHE A 125 -11.28 12.53 7.22
CA PHE A 125 -11.86 11.25 6.80
C PHE A 125 -13.00 11.50 5.82
N PRO A 126 -13.19 10.62 4.82
CA PRO A 126 -14.34 10.70 3.95
C PRO A 126 -15.66 10.70 4.73
N PRO A 127 -16.72 11.37 4.22
CA PRO A 127 -18.03 11.37 4.85
C PRO A 127 -18.53 9.95 5.14
N GLY A 128 -19.05 9.73 6.35
CA GLY A 128 -19.56 8.43 6.79
C GLY A 128 -18.51 7.47 7.37
N ILE A 129 -17.22 7.78 7.26
CA ILE A 129 -16.14 7.00 7.89
C ILE A 129 -15.76 7.67 9.21
N GLN A 130 -15.87 6.90 10.30
CA GLN A 130 -15.42 7.37 11.60
C GLN A 130 -13.91 7.10 11.79
N PRO A 131 -13.17 8.04 12.41
CA PRO A 131 -11.79 7.81 12.81
C PRO A 131 -11.68 6.56 13.70
N MET A 132 -10.55 5.86 13.63
CA MET A 132 -10.32 4.71 14.50
C MET A 132 -10.14 5.16 15.95
N SER A 133 -10.63 4.36 16.89
CA SER A 133 -10.42 4.62 18.31
C SER A 133 -8.95 4.48 18.70
N GLU A 134 -8.51 5.14 19.78
CA GLU A 134 -7.12 5.07 20.24
C GLU A 134 -6.65 3.64 20.48
N LYS A 135 -7.51 2.79 21.05
CA LYS A 135 -7.24 1.37 21.25
C LYS A 135 -6.98 0.66 19.91
N GLN A 136 -7.75 0.97 18.87
CA GLN A 136 -7.54 0.40 17.54
C GLN A 136 -6.23 0.90 16.92
N ARG A 137 -5.94 2.19 17.01
CA ARG A 137 -4.69 2.79 16.52
C ARG A 137 -3.46 2.13 17.15
N THR A 138 -3.46 1.97 18.48
CA THR A 138 -2.37 1.32 19.20
C THR A 138 -2.20 -0.14 18.78
N ARG A 139 -3.29 -0.88 18.56
CA ARG A 139 -3.22 -2.27 18.06
C ARG A 139 -2.62 -2.34 16.66
N ILE A 140 -3.09 -1.51 15.74
CA ILE A 140 -2.58 -1.45 14.37
C ILE A 140 -1.09 -1.08 14.38
N ASN A 141 -0.68 -0.06 15.14
CA ASN A 141 0.73 0.34 15.25
C ASN A 141 1.62 -0.78 15.79
N LYS A 142 1.15 -1.55 16.79
CA LYS A 142 1.88 -2.72 17.30
C LYS A 142 2.02 -3.81 16.23
N LEU A 143 0.93 -4.15 15.54
CA LEU A 143 0.95 -5.14 14.45
C LEU A 143 1.81 -4.67 13.27
N ALA A 144 1.87 -3.36 13.03
CA ALA A 144 2.71 -2.72 12.02
C ALA A 144 4.23 -2.83 12.30
N LEU A 145 4.64 -3.38 13.45
CA LEU A 145 6.05 -3.68 13.75
C LEU A 145 6.40 -5.16 13.58
N ILE A 146 5.40 -6.05 13.45
CA ILE A 146 5.61 -7.50 13.35
C ILE A 146 6.14 -7.88 11.95
N PRO A 147 7.06 -8.85 11.83
CA PRO A 147 7.52 -9.31 10.51
C PRO A 147 6.38 -9.93 9.68
N GLY A 148 6.34 -9.58 8.39
CA GLY A 148 5.47 -10.21 7.39
C GLY A 148 6.24 -11.29 6.62
N VAL A 149 5.74 -12.52 6.60
CA VAL A 149 6.36 -13.68 5.93
C VAL A 149 5.45 -14.24 4.82
N ALA A 150 5.98 -15.10 3.96
CA ALA A 150 5.17 -15.80 2.96
C ALA A 150 4.11 -16.69 3.65
N ILE A 151 2.95 -16.89 3.02
CA ILE A 151 1.83 -17.63 3.64
C ILE A 151 2.19 -19.09 3.89
N GLU A 152 3.00 -19.69 3.01
CA GLU A 152 3.52 -21.06 3.14
C GLU A 152 4.41 -21.18 4.38
N GLU A 153 5.31 -20.23 4.57
CA GLU A 153 6.19 -20.17 5.74
C GLU A 153 5.38 -19.98 7.02
N LEU A 154 4.37 -19.11 6.99
CA LEU A 154 3.49 -18.88 8.12
C LEU A 154 2.77 -20.16 8.54
N ARG A 155 2.20 -20.89 7.58
CA ARG A 155 1.54 -22.18 7.81
C ARG A 155 2.49 -23.21 8.41
N ASN A 156 3.72 -23.29 7.92
CA ASN A 156 4.75 -24.17 8.47
C ASN A 156 5.09 -23.83 9.93
N ARG A 157 5.21 -22.54 10.25
CA ARG A 157 5.44 -22.07 11.63
C ARG A 157 4.27 -22.41 12.55
N MET A 158 3.03 -22.25 12.10
CA MET A 158 1.84 -22.60 12.89
C MET A 158 1.76 -24.11 13.14
N ALA A 159 2.04 -24.94 12.13
CA ALA A 159 2.01 -26.39 12.25
C ALA A 159 3.09 -26.95 13.19
N THR A 160 4.26 -26.30 13.28
CA THR A 160 5.38 -26.76 14.12
C THR A 160 5.25 -26.32 15.57
N ARG A 161 4.71 -25.12 15.84
CA ARG A 161 4.52 -24.63 17.21
C ARG A 161 3.35 -25.28 17.95
N GLY A 162 2.31 -25.72 17.24
CA GLY A 162 1.19 -26.46 17.84
C GLY A 162 1.54 -27.88 18.32
N LYS A 163 2.77 -28.36 18.07
CA LYS A 163 3.27 -29.68 18.51
C LYS A 163 4.12 -29.63 19.79
N ARG A 164 4.33 -28.44 20.36
CA ARG A 164 5.07 -28.25 21.63
C ARG A 164 4.09 -27.91 22.74
#